data_AF-A0AAV9RN99-F1
#
_entry.id   AF-A0AAV9RN99-F1
#
_cell.length_a   1.000
_cell.length_b   1.000
_cell.length_c   1.000
_cell.angle_alpha   90.00
_cell.angle_beta   90.00
_cell.angle_gamma   90.00
#
_symmetry.space_group_name_H-M   'P 1'
#
loop_
_entity.id
_entity.type
_entity.pdbx_description
1 polymer ?
#
loop_
_entity_poly.entity_id
_entity_poly.type
_entity_poly.pdbx_seq_one_letter_code
_entity_poly.pdbx_strand_id
1 'polypeptide(L)'
;MVLPPVHERSIIPHLKTLLICVAYVREEGMGTKGTARIPLEASSSTGPRSSHLPHTNWRTIFFDSGLSVETAFKYPVKMSLFKRFFNGIIHDRHPEDETPKVNEKPKPKYYGTVTPYPNFNASSDVSVLQSAIQSKDEDVIIAILVKRNNEQRQKIKAVYEASTGKNLVKAMESVLRSDLEDMVLALLMPPAYFDAFLFMKATKGLGTDEDILVEILATRSKKEIEEIKKVFKQEYQKELEEVIKRETQGDFTKALLAMLNAKRDETTEVNMELAKKDAKVLFEAGEGVGKADVSTFISILTTRSGPQLSKTFQHYATISDLTLPKALQLELKGDIEDCLIDI
;
A
#
# COMPACT_ATOMS: atom_id res chain seq x y z
N MET A 1 7.55 26.90 2.27
CA MET A 1 8.61 26.12 2.96
C MET A 1 9.26 25.25 1.88
N VAL A 2 10.51 25.53 1.51
CA VAL A 2 11.23 24.76 0.48
C VAL A 2 12.01 23.66 1.20
N LEU A 3 11.74 22.40 0.87
CA LEU A 3 12.43 21.25 1.47
C LEU A 3 13.87 21.10 0.91
N PRO A 4 14.83 20.62 1.72
CA PRO A 4 16.20 20.34 1.28
C PRO A 4 16.28 19.06 0.40
N PRO A 5 17.40 18.86 -0.32
CA PRO A 5 17.53 17.77 -1.28
C PRO A 5 17.51 16.40 -0.60
N VAL A 6 16.61 15.54 -1.07
CA VAL A 6 16.57 14.11 -0.72
C VAL A 6 17.77 13.43 -1.35
N HIS A 7 18.63 12.81 -0.54
CA HIS A 7 19.71 11.94 -1.03
C HIS A 7 19.09 10.74 -1.77
N GLU A 8 19.57 10.48 -2.99
CA GLU A 8 19.24 9.26 -3.75
C GLU A 8 19.67 8.02 -2.95
N ARG A 9 18.74 7.41 -2.22
CA ARG A 9 18.91 6.06 -1.65
C ARG A 9 17.71 5.21 -2.03
N SER A 10 17.99 4.02 -2.52
CA SER A 10 16.96 3.06 -2.94
C SER A 10 16.33 2.44 -1.69
N ILE A 11 15.01 2.56 -1.52
CA ILE A 11 14.29 1.84 -0.47
C ILE A 11 14.27 0.36 -0.89
N ILE A 12 14.82 -0.52 -0.05
CA ILE A 12 14.86 -1.97 -0.31
C ILE A 12 13.44 -2.48 -0.60
N PRO A 13 13.22 -3.34 -1.62
CA PRO A 13 11.90 -3.83 -2.04
C PRO A 13 11.02 -4.39 -0.90
N HIS A 14 11.61 -5.00 0.13
CA HIS A 14 10.86 -5.58 1.26
C HIS A 14 10.33 -4.53 2.26
N LEU A 15 11.00 -3.38 2.37
CA LEU A 15 10.50 -2.23 3.13
C LEU A 15 9.36 -1.51 2.38
N LYS A 16 9.35 -1.56 1.03
CA LYS A 16 8.26 -1.03 0.20
C LYS A 16 6.92 -1.70 0.55
N THR A 17 6.90 -3.04 0.66
CA THR A 17 5.70 -3.81 1.02
C THR A 17 5.27 -3.61 2.47
N LEU A 18 6.23 -3.60 3.41
CA LEU A 18 5.92 -3.46 4.83
C LEU A 18 5.32 -2.09 5.15
N LEU A 19 5.84 -1.01 4.54
CA LEU A 19 5.34 0.34 4.78
C LEU A 19 3.97 0.60 4.17
N ILE A 20 3.69 0.06 2.98
CA ILE A 20 2.37 0.22 2.35
C ILE A 20 1.31 -0.60 3.12
N CYS A 21 1.64 -1.82 3.57
CA CYS A 21 0.75 -2.62 4.41
C CYS A 21 0.57 -2.05 5.85
N VAL A 22 1.58 -1.35 6.39
CA VAL A 22 1.51 -0.74 7.74
C VAL A 22 0.86 0.66 7.72
N ALA A 23 0.96 1.40 6.61
CA ALA A 23 0.41 2.75 6.50
C ALA A 23 -1.08 2.79 6.14
N TYR A 24 -1.62 1.72 5.52
CA TYR A 24 -2.98 1.75 4.99
C TYR A 24 -4.00 1.06 5.88
N VAL A 25 -4.86 1.89 6.43
CA VAL A 25 -5.88 1.54 7.40
C VAL A 25 -7.19 2.07 6.86
N ARG A 26 -8.00 1.16 6.32
CA ARG A 26 -9.36 1.47 5.86
C ARG A 26 -10.25 1.63 7.09
N GLU A 27 -10.57 2.87 7.47
CA GLU A 27 -11.68 3.16 8.38
C GLU A 27 -12.98 3.25 7.57
N GLU A 28 -13.81 2.21 7.64
CA GLU A 28 -15.22 2.35 7.28
C GLU A 28 -15.97 2.99 8.44
N GLY A 29 -16.37 4.26 8.25
CA GLY A 29 -17.17 4.99 9.22
C GLY A 29 -18.57 4.40 9.33
N MET A 30 -18.93 3.89 10.51
CA MET A 30 -20.32 3.59 10.84
C MET A 30 -20.94 4.74 11.63
N GLY A 31 -22.09 5.20 11.11
CA GLY A 31 -22.97 6.16 11.74
C GLY A 31 -23.46 5.72 13.12
N THR A 32 -23.83 6.73 13.89
CA THR A 32 -24.23 6.67 15.29
C THR A 32 -25.51 5.86 15.51
N LYS A 33 -25.51 5.00 16.55
CA LYS A 33 -26.49 4.91 17.65
C LYS A 33 -26.33 3.57 18.37
N GLY A 34 -26.19 3.61 19.70
CA GLY A 34 -26.20 2.41 20.54
C GLY A 34 -25.53 2.62 21.89
N THR A 35 -26.22 3.31 22.79
CA THR A 35 -25.88 3.36 24.21
C THR A 35 -26.05 1.97 24.84
N ALA A 36 -25.00 1.43 25.44
CA ALA A 36 -25.10 0.40 26.47
C ALA A 36 -24.02 0.65 27.52
N ARG A 37 -24.42 0.54 28.79
CA ARG A 37 -23.75 1.06 29.98
C ARG A 37 -23.50 -0.14 30.93
N ILE A 38 -22.46 -0.01 31.79
CA ILE A 38 -22.23 -0.67 33.11
C ILE A 38 -21.61 -2.11 33.11
N PRO A 39 -20.78 -2.56 34.10
CA PRO A 39 -20.19 -1.88 35.27
C PRO A 39 -18.64 -1.88 35.40
N LEU A 40 -18.21 -0.92 36.23
CA LEU A 40 -16.97 -0.87 36.99
C LEU A 40 -16.94 -1.94 38.09
N GLU A 41 -15.78 -2.59 38.29
CA GLU A 41 -15.33 -3.01 39.61
C GLU A 41 -13.86 -2.64 39.81
N ALA A 42 -13.62 -2.00 40.96
CA ALA A 42 -12.32 -1.59 41.45
C ALA A 42 -11.76 -2.69 42.36
N SER A 43 -10.44 -2.92 42.30
CA SER A 43 -9.70 -3.36 43.48
C SER A 43 -8.26 -2.84 43.43
N SER A 44 -7.89 -2.25 44.56
CA SER A 44 -6.61 -1.65 44.92
C SER A 44 -5.66 -2.70 45.51
N SER A 45 -4.35 -2.59 45.27
CA SER A 45 -3.33 -2.38 46.33
C SER A 45 -1.87 -2.65 45.87
N THR A 46 -0.96 -1.74 46.29
CA THR A 46 0.46 -1.91 46.67
C THR A 46 1.54 -2.24 45.62
N GLY A 47 2.51 -1.33 45.44
CA GLY A 47 3.80 -1.54 44.75
C GLY A 47 4.91 -2.03 45.71
N PRO A 48 6.21 -1.75 45.46
CA PRO A 48 6.94 -1.60 44.20
C PRO A 48 8.09 -2.63 44.09
N ARG A 49 8.46 -3.11 42.90
CA ARG A 49 9.75 -3.80 42.68
C ARG A 49 10.36 -3.50 41.32
N SER A 50 11.53 -2.88 41.38
CA SER A 50 12.58 -2.90 40.37
C SER A 50 12.86 -4.32 39.89
N SER A 51 12.84 -4.52 38.57
CA SER A 51 13.58 -5.62 37.93
C SER A 51 13.92 -5.20 36.50
N HIS A 52 15.19 -5.40 36.16
CA HIS A 52 15.78 -5.11 34.86
C HIS A 52 15.04 -5.86 33.74
N LEU A 53 14.71 -5.16 32.65
CA LEU A 53 14.22 -5.79 31.43
C LEU A 53 15.41 -6.49 30.73
N PRO A 54 15.27 -7.75 30.30
CA PRO A 54 16.33 -8.46 29.61
C PRO A 54 16.53 -7.89 28.21
N HIS A 55 17.78 -7.78 27.77
CA HIS A 55 18.15 -7.46 26.40
C HIS A 55 17.52 -8.48 25.43
N THR A 56 16.42 -8.10 24.80
CA THR A 56 15.80 -8.87 23.71
C THR A 56 16.49 -8.54 22.39
N ASN A 57 17.20 -9.53 21.86
CA ASN A 57 17.78 -9.52 20.52
C ASN A 57 16.68 -9.40 19.46
N TRP A 58 16.70 -8.30 18.69
CA TRP A 58 15.68 -7.94 17.70
C TRP A 58 15.48 -8.99 16.59
N ARG A 59 16.45 -9.89 16.36
CA ARG A 59 16.31 -11.00 15.41
C ARG A 59 15.19 -11.98 15.77
N THR A 60 14.79 -12.03 17.04
CA THR A 60 13.81 -13.00 17.55
C THR A 60 12.37 -12.51 17.47
N ILE A 61 12.12 -11.23 17.23
CA ILE A 61 10.76 -10.65 17.20
C ILE A 61 10.13 -10.78 15.79
N PHE A 62 10.89 -11.24 14.79
CA PHE A 62 10.46 -11.31 13.39
C PHE A 62 10.36 -12.71 12.78
N PHE A 63 10.61 -13.80 13.53
CA PHE A 63 10.63 -15.15 12.98
C PHE A 63 9.73 -16.11 13.74
N ASP A 64 8.48 -16.24 13.28
CA ASP A 64 7.70 -17.48 13.50
C ASP A 64 6.88 -17.88 12.25
N SER A 65 7.42 -17.57 11.06
CA SER A 65 6.88 -18.04 9.78
C SER A 65 8.01 -18.61 8.93
N GLY A 66 8.50 -19.78 9.34
CA GLY A 66 9.30 -20.80 8.63
C GLY A 66 9.75 -20.60 7.16
N LEU A 67 10.31 -19.46 6.76
CA LEU A 67 10.94 -19.26 5.46
C LEU A 67 12.41 -18.90 5.66
N SER A 68 13.29 -19.84 5.30
CA SER A 68 14.74 -19.67 5.31
C SER A 68 15.18 -18.52 4.40
N VAL A 69 16.08 -17.67 4.93
CA VAL A 69 16.69 -16.50 4.29
C VAL A 69 17.54 -16.88 3.05
N GLU A 70 17.90 -18.16 2.88
CA GLU A 70 18.82 -18.59 1.82
C GLU A 70 18.20 -18.72 0.42
N THR A 71 16.87 -18.67 0.28
CA THR A 71 16.24 -18.80 -1.06
C THR A 71 16.12 -17.47 -1.82
N ALA A 72 16.37 -16.33 -1.17
CA ALA A 72 16.16 -14.99 -1.77
C ALA A 72 17.31 -14.45 -2.61
N PHE A 73 18.48 -15.10 -2.63
CA PHE A 73 19.72 -14.55 -3.19
C PHE A 73 20.05 -14.94 -4.65
N LYS A 74 19.16 -15.64 -5.38
CA LYS A 74 19.59 -16.34 -6.62
C LYS A 74 18.97 -15.92 -7.96
N TYR A 75 18.16 -14.86 -8.05
CA TYR A 75 17.56 -14.49 -9.35
C TYR A 75 17.56 -12.97 -9.63
N PRO A 76 17.80 -12.56 -10.89
CA PRO A 76 17.99 -11.16 -11.28
C PRO A 76 16.70 -10.33 -11.09
N VAL A 77 16.92 -9.08 -10.68
CA VAL A 77 15.95 -8.08 -10.25
C VAL A 77 15.24 -7.46 -11.45
N LYS A 78 14.15 -8.11 -11.94
CA LYS A 78 13.13 -7.52 -12.85
C LYS A 78 11.82 -8.33 -12.76
N MET A 79 11.16 -8.31 -11.61
CA MET A 79 9.84 -8.93 -11.48
C MET A 79 9.02 -8.15 -10.46
N SER A 80 7.87 -7.64 -10.91
CA SER A 80 6.80 -7.09 -10.07
C SER A 80 6.54 -8.03 -8.88
N LEU A 81 6.34 -7.46 -7.70
CA LEU A 81 6.09 -8.21 -6.47
C LEU A 81 4.77 -9.00 -6.56
N PHE A 82 3.80 -8.50 -7.32
CA PHE A 82 2.55 -9.20 -7.65
C PHE A 82 2.84 -10.44 -8.51
N LYS A 83 3.72 -10.32 -9.51
CA LYS A 83 4.19 -11.46 -10.32
C LYS A 83 4.88 -12.53 -9.46
N ARG A 84 5.63 -12.13 -8.43
CA ARG A 84 6.26 -13.04 -7.44
C ARG A 84 5.25 -13.71 -6.51
N PHE A 85 4.23 -12.98 -6.06
CA PHE A 85 3.21 -13.48 -5.15
C PHE A 85 2.23 -14.43 -5.86
N PHE A 86 1.80 -14.10 -7.08
CA PHE A 86 0.82 -14.90 -7.83
C PHE A 86 1.42 -16.10 -8.54
N ASN A 87 2.68 -16.07 -9.01
CA ASN A 87 3.31 -17.27 -9.59
C ASN A 87 3.42 -18.45 -8.60
N GLY A 88 3.36 -18.19 -7.29
CA GLY A 88 3.32 -19.24 -6.25
C GLY A 88 1.92 -19.66 -5.80
N ILE A 89 0.86 -18.98 -6.27
CA ILE A 89 -0.53 -19.17 -5.82
C ILE A 89 -1.48 -19.59 -6.96
N ILE A 90 -1.09 -19.38 -8.22
CA ILE A 90 -1.83 -19.88 -9.39
C ILE A 90 -1.55 -21.38 -9.53
N HIS A 91 -2.34 -22.19 -8.84
CA HIS A 91 -2.59 -23.57 -9.27
C HIS A 91 -3.66 -23.54 -10.36
N ASP A 92 -3.46 -24.34 -11.42
CA ASP A 92 -4.47 -24.62 -12.44
C ASP A 92 -5.72 -25.16 -11.74
N ARG A 93 -6.71 -24.29 -11.49
CA ARG A 93 -7.98 -24.73 -10.90
C ARG A 93 -8.80 -25.44 -11.96
N HIS A 94 -9.08 -26.72 -11.70
CA HIS A 94 -10.05 -27.47 -12.47
C HIS A 94 -11.46 -26.93 -12.18
N PRO A 95 -12.38 -26.88 -13.17
CA PRO A 95 -13.72 -26.31 -13.03
C PRO A 95 -14.65 -27.00 -12.00
N GLU A 96 -14.19 -28.03 -11.31
CA GLU A 96 -14.96 -28.81 -10.32
C GLU A 96 -14.52 -28.60 -8.86
N ASP A 97 -13.59 -27.69 -8.56
CA ASP A 97 -13.27 -27.36 -7.17
C ASP A 97 -14.46 -26.63 -6.50
N GLU A 98 -15.33 -27.41 -5.86
CA GLU A 98 -16.43 -26.94 -5.04
C GLU A 98 -15.93 -25.86 -4.07
N THR A 99 -16.61 -24.72 -4.07
CA THR A 99 -16.32 -23.61 -3.17
C THR A 99 -16.27 -24.13 -1.72
N PRO A 100 -15.15 -23.95 -1.00
CA PRO A 100 -15.09 -24.33 0.40
C PRO A 100 -16.19 -23.56 1.13
N LYS A 101 -17.08 -24.26 1.83
CA LYS A 101 -18.02 -23.66 2.77
C LYS A 101 -17.21 -23.04 3.91
N VAL A 102 -16.85 -21.77 3.76
CA VAL A 102 -16.14 -21.01 4.80
C VAL A 102 -17.14 -20.77 5.94
N ASN A 103 -16.89 -21.41 7.09
CA ASN A 103 -17.53 -21.00 8.35
C ASN A 103 -17.24 -19.51 8.55
N GLU A 104 -18.29 -18.67 8.45
CA GLU A 104 -18.19 -17.22 8.56
C GLU A 104 -17.70 -16.82 9.96
N LYS A 105 -16.37 -16.73 10.13
CA LYS A 105 -15.80 -16.05 11.29
C LYS A 105 -16.22 -14.57 11.20
N PRO A 106 -16.65 -13.93 12.30
CA PRO A 106 -17.01 -12.52 12.28
C PRO A 106 -15.83 -11.70 11.76
N LYS A 107 -16.11 -10.87 10.75
CA LYS A 107 -15.13 -9.99 10.13
C LYS A 107 -14.45 -9.14 11.21
N PRO A 108 -13.11 -9.06 11.25
CA PRO A 108 -12.44 -8.25 12.25
C PRO A 108 -12.83 -6.78 12.06
N LYS A 109 -12.95 -6.03 13.17
CA LYS A 109 -13.19 -4.57 13.15
C LYS A 109 -12.08 -3.81 12.40
N TYR A 110 -10.92 -4.44 12.27
CA TYR A 110 -9.72 -3.86 11.68
C TYR A 110 -8.94 -4.92 10.90
N TYR A 111 -8.53 -4.61 9.68
CA TYR A 111 -7.75 -5.51 8.83
C TYR A 111 -6.25 -5.18 8.79
N GLY A 112 -5.85 -3.99 9.25
CA GLY A 112 -4.44 -3.59 9.29
C GLY A 112 -3.65 -4.25 10.42
N THR A 113 -2.32 -4.25 10.32
CA THR A 113 -1.44 -4.86 11.35
C THR A 113 -1.16 -3.92 12.52
N VAL A 114 -1.24 -2.59 12.32
CA VAL A 114 -1.02 -1.59 13.36
C VAL A 114 -2.34 -0.94 13.74
N THR A 115 -2.96 -1.38 14.83
CA THR A 115 -4.20 -0.80 15.36
C THR A 115 -3.94 0.48 16.15
N PRO A 116 -4.97 1.33 16.40
CA PRO A 116 -4.84 2.44 17.34
C PRO A 116 -4.34 1.97 18.71
N TYR A 117 -3.27 2.58 19.21
CA TYR A 117 -2.72 2.25 20.53
C TYR A 117 -3.71 2.63 21.64
N PRO A 118 -4.03 1.72 22.58
CA PRO A 118 -4.98 1.99 23.64
C PRO A 118 -4.42 3.03 24.64
N ASN A 119 -5.30 3.85 25.21
CA ASN A 119 -4.94 4.87 26.21
C ASN A 119 -3.82 5.82 25.76
N PHE A 120 -3.80 6.15 24.46
CA PHE A 120 -2.78 6.98 23.85
C PHE A 120 -2.64 8.36 24.50
N ASN A 121 -1.40 8.74 24.81
CA ASN A 121 -1.03 10.05 25.31
C ASN A 121 0.20 10.58 24.54
N ALA A 122 -0.05 11.53 23.64
CA ALA A 122 0.99 12.12 22.80
C ALA A 122 2.11 12.78 23.62
N SER A 123 1.79 13.47 24.72
CA SER A 123 2.79 14.13 25.56
C SER A 123 3.75 13.14 26.22
N SER A 124 3.22 12.00 26.67
CA SER A 124 4.05 10.92 27.23
C SER A 124 4.99 10.35 26.16
N ASP A 125 4.49 10.06 24.96
CA ASP A 125 5.32 9.57 23.86
C ASP A 125 6.39 10.58 23.46
N VAL A 126 6.05 11.88 23.42
CA VAL A 126 6.99 12.96 23.13
C VAL A 126 8.11 13.02 24.16
N SER A 127 7.81 12.94 25.47
CA SER A 127 8.83 12.93 26.51
C SER A 127 9.82 11.77 26.34
N VAL A 128 9.32 10.57 26.04
CA VAL A 128 10.20 9.40 25.81
C VAL A 128 11.00 9.57 24.52
N LEU A 129 10.39 10.04 23.43
CA LEU A 129 11.08 10.30 22.17
C LEU A 129 12.17 11.36 22.32
N GLN A 130 11.96 12.41 23.12
CA GLN A 130 13.00 13.42 23.38
C GLN A 130 14.24 12.78 24.05
N SER A 131 14.03 11.98 25.08
CA SER A 131 15.12 11.26 25.75
C SER A 131 15.82 10.28 24.81
N ALA A 132 15.07 9.56 23.98
CA ALA A 132 15.62 8.64 22.99
C ALA A 132 16.43 9.35 21.91
N ILE A 133 15.95 10.47 21.37
CA ILE A 133 16.68 11.28 20.39
C ILE A 133 17.97 11.85 21.00
N GLN A 134 17.92 12.34 22.25
CA GLN A 134 19.11 12.86 22.93
C GLN A 134 20.18 11.79 23.16
N SER A 135 19.76 10.59 23.55
CA SER A 135 20.65 9.43 23.78
C SER A 135 20.98 8.64 22.50
N LYS A 136 20.35 8.97 21.37
CA LYS A 136 20.41 8.23 20.10
C LYS A 136 19.97 6.77 20.25
N ASP A 137 18.96 6.53 21.08
CA ASP A 137 18.36 5.22 21.30
C ASP A 137 17.34 4.90 20.20
N GLU A 138 17.82 4.19 19.17
CA GLU A 138 17.03 3.78 18.01
C GLU A 138 15.93 2.78 18.39
N ASP A 139 16.20 1.88 19.34
CA ASP A 139 15.27 0.82 19.76
C ASP A 139 14.01 1.43 20.41
N VAL A 140 14.19 2.45 21.26
CA VAL A 140 13.07 3.17 21.88
C VAL A 140 12.26 3.95 20.84
N ILE A 141 12.92 4.59 19.87
CA ILE A 141 12.23 5.30 18.77
C ILE A 141 11.35 4.32 18.00
N ILE A 142 11.89 3.17 17.59
CA ILE A 142 11.18 2.13 16.85
C ILE A 142 10.01 1.61 17.68
N ALA A 143 10.26 1.23 18.95
CA ALA A 143 9.26 0.62 19.82
C ALA A 143 8.02 1.49 20.03
N ILE A 144 8.18 2.82 20.00
CA ILE A 144 7.05 3.76 20.03
C ILE A 144 6.37 3.78 18.67
N LEU A 145 7.10 4.13 17.60
CA LEU A 145 6.48 4.46 16.32
C LEU A 145 5.75 3.28 15.68
N VAL A 146 6.30 2.06 15.74
CA VAL A 146 5.66 0.88 15.13
C VAL A 146 4.36 0.47 15.84
N LYS A 147 4.16 0.91 17.09
CA LYS A 147 2.96 0.62 17.89
C LYS A 147 1.91 1.73 17.85
N ARG A 148 2.16 2.84 17.16
CA ARG A 148 1.22 3.96 17.00
C ARG A 148 0.69 3.96 15.58
N ASN A 149 -0.62 4.09 15.39
CA ASN A 149 -1.18 4.27 14.05
C ASN A 149 -0.79 5.67 13.49
N ASN A 150 -1.03 5.90 12.19
CA ASN A 150 -0.60 7.14 11.55
C ASN A 150 -1.21 8.39 12.22
N GLU A 151 -2.50 8.37 12.56
CA GLU A 151 -3.16 9.48 13.24
C GLU A 151 -2.50 9.84 14.58
N GLN A 152 -2.16 8.82 15.39
CA GLN A 152 -1.44 9.01 16.64
C GLN A 152 -0.05 9.58 16.38
N ARG A 153 0.67 9.12 15.34
CA ARG A 153 1.96 9.70 14.95
C ARG A 153 1.83 11.17 14.52
N GLN A 154 0.76 11.56 13.84
CA GLN A 154 0.52 12.97 13.52
C GLN A 154 0.28 13.81 14.79
N LYS A 155 -0.45 13.27 15.78
CA LYS A 155 -0.62 13.92 17.10
C LYS A 155 0.71 14.05 17.85
N ILE A 156 1.56 13.02 17.82
CA ILE A 156 2.92 13.06 18.38
C ILE A 156 3.73 14.17 17.71
N LYS A 157 3.72 14.27 16.38
CA LYS A 157 4.42 15.34 15.64
C LYS A 157 3.99 16.73 16.10
N ALA A 158 2.68 16.97 16.19
CA ALA A 158 2.14 18.25 16.63
C ALA A 158 2.55 18.60 18.07
N VAL A 159 2.46 17.65 19.00
CA VAL A 159 2.84 17.87 20.40
C VAL A 159 4.35 18.05 20.55
N TYR A 160 5.16 17.31 19.79
CA TYR A 160 6.61 17.46 19.78
C TYR A 160 7.01 18.87 19.35
N GLU A 161 6.43 19.37 18.26
CA GLU A 161 6.71 20.73 17.77
C GLU A 161 6.26 21.79 18.78
N ALA A 162 5.05 21.67 19.32
CA ALA A 162 4.52 22.62 20.31
C ALA A 162 5.33 22.67 21.62
N SER A 163 5.85 21.53 22.09
CA SER A 163 6.59 21.45 23.36
C SER A 163 8.07 21.76 23.25
N THR A 164 8.68 21.53 22.07
CA THR A 164 10.14 21.66 21.89
C THR A 164 10.56 22.82 21.00
N GLY A 165 9.64 23.37 20.20
CA GLY A 165 9.94 24.31 19.12
C GLY A 165 10.76 23.70 17.98
N LYS A 166 10.92 22.37 17.95
CA LYS A 166 11.70 21.65 16.92
C LYS A 166 10.79 20.75 16.10
N ASN A 167 11.13 20.58 14.83
CA ASN A 167 10.43 19.65 13.95
C ASN A 167 10.86 18.19 14.23
N LEU A 168 9.90 17.30 14.48
CA LEU A 168 10.17 15.89 14.81
C LEU A 168 10.92 15.16 13.68
N VAL A 169 10.54 15.40 12.42
CA VAL A 169 11.16 14.75 11.24
C VAL A 169 12.65 15.13 11.17
N LYS A 170 12.97 16.42 11.32
CA LYS A 170 14.36 16.90 11.37
C LYS A 170 15.15 16.36 12.57
N ALA A 171 14.51 16.19 13.71
CA ALA A 171 15.14 15.56 14.86
C ALA A 171 15.51 14.09 14.57
N MET A 172 14.63 13.33 13.90
CA MET A 172 14.89 11.95 13.49
C MET A 172 16.03 11.84 12.47
N GLU A 173 16.04 12.70 11.44
CA GLU A 173 17.14 12.77 10.46
C GLU A 173 18.52 13.01 11.13
N SER A 174 18.56 13.72 12.26
CA SER A 174 19.82 13.98 12.95
C SER A 174 20.43 12.75 13.63
N VAL A 175 19.60 11.75 13.98
CA VAL A 175 20.01 10.57 14.76
C VAL A 175 19.97 9.26 13.96
N LEU A 176 19.00 9.07 13.07
CA LEU A 176 18.82 7.84 12.30
C LEU A 176 19.61 7.88 10.99
N ARG A 177 19.99 6.72 10.45
CA ARG A 177 20.72 6.63 9.17
C ARG A 177 20.15 5.53 8.28
N SER A 178 20.36 5.70 6.97
CA SER A 178 20.07 4.69 5.94
C SER A 178 18.63 4.19 6.00
N ASP A 179 18.42 2.88 5.98
CA ASP A 179 17.10 2.28 5.75
C ASP A 179 16.17 2.49 6.95
N LEU A 180 16.75 2.58 8.16
CA LEU A 180 16.00 2.90 9.36
C LEU A 180 15.48 4.34 9.33
N GLU A 181 16.31 5.28 8.86
CA GLU A 181 15.89 6.67 8.65
C GLU A 181 14.73 6.71 7.66
N ASP A 182 14.90 6.15 6.46
CA ASP A 182 13.85 6.13 5.42
C ASP A 182 12.53 5.53 5.94
N MET A 183 12.60 4.42 6.68
CA MET A 183 11.43 3.78 7.27
C MET A 183 10.72 4.69 8.29
N VAL A 184 11.47 5.25 9.25
CA VAL A 184 10.90 6.10 10.30
C VAL A 184 10.29 7.37 9.71
N LEU A 185 10.97 8.01 8.77
CA LEU A 185 10.46 9.22 8.13
C LEU A 185 9.17 8.92 7.38
N ALA A 186 9.11 7.81 6.65
CA ALA A 186 7.90 7.41 5.94
C ALA A 186 6.74 7.04 6.89
N LEU A 187 7.00 6.38 8.03
CA LEU A 187 5.98 6.11 9.06
C LEU A 187 5.38 7.40 9.65
N LEU A 188 6.10 8.52 9.61
CA LEU A 188 5.68 9.83 10.09
C LEU A 188 4.93 10.67 9.04
N MET A 189 4.89 10.26 7.78
CA MET A 189 4.14 10.94 6.72
C MET A 189 2.65 10.55 6.75
N PRO A 190 1.71 11.48 6.58
CA PRO A 190 0.33 11.14 6.27
C PRO A 190 0.26 10.25 5.00
N PRO A 191 -0.70 9.31 4.89
CA PRO A 191 -0.73 8.36 3.78
C PRO A 191 -0.70 9.01 2.39
N ALA A 192 -1.56 10.01 2.14
CA ALA A 192 -1.59 10.71 0.85
C ALA A 192 -0.30 11.50 0.55
N TYR A 193 0.37 12.00 1.58
CA TYR A 193 1.67 12.65 1.44
C TYR A 193 2.75 11.64 1.07
N PHE A 194 2.74 10.46 1.69
CA PHE A 194 3.68 9.40 1.38
C PHE A 194 3.52 8.92 -0.07
N ASP A 195 2.27 8.73 -0.53
CA ASP A 195 1.99 8.37 -1.92
C ASP A 195 2.46 9.46 -2.89
N ALA A 196 2.18 10.74 -2.61
CA ALA A 196 2.68 11.86 -3.41
C ALA A 196 4.22 11.92 -3.45
N PHE A 197 4.87 11.65 -2.32
CA PHE A 197 6.33 11.56 -2.20
C PHE A 197 6.91 10.42 -3.03
N LEU A 198 6.30 9.23 -2.97
CA LEU A 198 6.72 8.09 -3.79
C LEU A 198 6.54 8.37 -5.28
N PHE A 199 5.43 9.01 -5.67
CA PHE A 199 5.18 9.39 -7.06
C PHE A 199 6.23 10.38 -7.58
N MET A 200 6.57 11.40 -6.79
CA MET A 200 7.64 12.35 -7.16
C MET A 200 9.00 11.64 -7.21
N LYS A 201 9.29 10.72 -6.28
CA LYS A 201 10.53 9.95 -6.30
C LYS A 201 10.64 9.05 -7.53
N ALA A 202 9.54 8.42 -7.94
CA ALA A 202 9.46 7.55 -9.12
C ALA A 202 9.62 8.30 -10.45
N THR A 203 9.38 9.62 -10.46
CA THR A 203 9.38 10.45 -11.68
C THR A 203 10.53 11.46 -11.71
N LYS A 204 11.49 11.33 -10.80
CA LYS A 204 12.63 12.25 -10.67
C LYS A 204 13.91 11.58 -11.15
N GLY A 205 14.63 12.27 -12.04
CA GLY A 205 15.96 11.87 -12.49
C GLY A 205 15.94 11.32 -13.91
N LEU A 206 16.92 10.47 -14.25
CA LEU A 206 16.95 9.77 -15.52
C LEU A 206 16.22 8.44 -15.39
N GLY A 207 15.14 8.29 -16.15
CA GLY A 207 14.25 7.13 -16.08
C GLY A 207 13.03 7.38 -15.18
N THR A 208 12.10 6.43 -15.22
CA THR A 208 10.90 6.40 -14.38
C THR A 208 10.86 5.05 -13.66
N ASP A 209 10.31 5.01 -12.44
CA ASP A 209 9.99 3.76 -11.75
C ASP A 209 8.52 3.45 -11.99
N GLU A 210 8.24 2.80 -13.14
CA GLU A 210 6.89 2.51 -13.62
C GLU A 210 6.09 1.66 -12.63
N ASP A 211 6.75 0.71 -11.97
CA ASP A 211 6.15 -0.19 -10.97
C ASP A 211 5.50 0.61 -9.83
N ILE A 212 6.17 1.66 -9.32
CA ILE A 212 5.59 2.51 -8.26
C ILE A 212 4.35 3.26 -8.77
N LEU A 213 4.36 3.73 -10.02
CA LEU A 213 3.23 4.47 -10.59
C LEU A 213 2.01 3.57 -10.69
N VAL A 214 2.20 2.35 -11.21
CA VAL A 214 1.14 1.34 -11.34
C VAL A 214 0.66 0.90 -9.96
N GLU A 215 1.57 0.55 -9.05
CA GLU A 215 1.21 0.10 -7.70
C GLU A 215 0.34 1.13 -6.98
N ILE A 216 0.68 2.42 -7.07
CA ILE A 216 -0.13 3.50 -6.48
C ILE A 216 -1.49 3.57 -7.19
N LEU A 217 -1.52 3.82 -8.49
CA LEU A 217 -2.77 4.12 -9.17
C LEU A 217 -3.73 2.91 -9.27
N ALA A 218 -3.20 1.68 -9.31
CA ALA A 218 -4.00 0.47 -9.42
C ALA A 218 -4.63 0.04 -8.09
N THR A 219 -4.08 0.43 -6.93
CA THR A 219 -4.53 -0.09 -5.62
C THR A 219 -5.29 0.91 -4.76
N ARG A 220 -5.11 2.22 -4.99
CA ARG A 220 -5.79 3.25 -4.18
C ARG A 220 -7.25 3.41 -4.60
N SER A 221 -8.11 3.71 -3.62
CA SER A 221 -9.51 4.06 -3.84
C SER A 221 -9.64 5.43 -4.51
N LYS A 222 -10.84 5.73 -5.00
CA LYS A 222 -11.19 7.02 -5.58
C LYS A 222 -10.91 8.17 -4.62
N LYS A 223 -11.30 8.03 -3.35
CA LYS A 223 -11.10 9.06 -2.32
C LYS A 223 -9.61 9.33 -2.12
N GLU A 224 -8.80 8.28 -2.13
CA GLU A 224 -7.36 8.36 -1.90
C GLU A 224 -6.64 8.96 -3.09
N ILE A 225 -6.99 8.58 -4.32
CA ILE A 225 -6.45 9.21 -5.54
C ILE A 225 -6.71 10.71 -5.56
N GLU A 226 -7.92 11.16 -5.19
CA GLU A 226 -8.22 12.60 -5.11
C GLU A 226 -7.41 13.32 -4.03
N GLU A 227 -7.19 12.70 -2.87
CA GLU A 227 -6.33 13.30 -1.83
C GLU A 227 -4.86 13.33 -2.27
N ILE A 228 -4.37 12.30 -2.97
CA ILE A 228 -3.01 12.29 -3.55
C ILE A 228 -2.86 13.45 -4.53
N LYS A 229 -3.81 13.64 -5.46
CA LYS A 229 -3.76 14.76 -6.42
C LYS A 229 -3.68 16.11 -5.72
N LYS A 230 -4.50 16.30 -4.69
CA LYS A 230 -4.52 17.53 -3.88
C LYS A 230 -3.20 17.76 -3.17
N VAL A 231 -2.69 16.76 -2.45
CA VAL A 231 -1.43 16.87 -1.70
C VAL A 231 -0.25 17.07 -2.66
N PHE A 232 -0.20 16.33 -3.77
CA PHE A 232 0.86 16.46 -4.78
C PHE A 232 0.92 17.87 -5.36
N LYS A 233 -0.24 18.47 -5.68
CA LYS A 233 -0.32 19.86 -6.15
C LYS A 233 0.15 20.85 -5.08
N GLN A 234 -0.25 20.66 -3.82
CA GLN A 234 0.15 21.53 -2.72
C GLN A 234 1.66 21.48 -2.45
N GLU A 235 2.24 20.29 -2.45
CA GLU A 235 3.65 20.08 -2.10
C GLU A 235 4.61 20.41 -3.24
N TYR A 236 4.25 20.05 -4.47
CA TYR A 236 5.17 20.14 -5.60
C TYR A 236 4.80 21.22 -6.63
N GLN A 237 3.66 21.88 -6.46
CA GLN A 237 3.17 22.93 -7.37
C GLN A 237 3.09 22.45 -8.83
N LYS A 238 2.74 21.17 -9.01
CA LYS A 238 2.59 20.49 -10.30
C LYS A 238 1.31 19.67 -10.29
N GLU A 239 0.66 19.57 -11.44
CA GLU A 239 -0.45 18.64 -11.62
C GLU A 239 0.09 17.22 -11.86
N LEU A 240 -0.48 16.24 -11.17
CA LEU A 240 -0.05 14.84 -11.27
C LEU A 240 -0.22 14.29 -12.70
N GLU A 241 -1.31 14.68 -13.37
CA GLU A 241 -1.59 14.36 -14.76
C GLU A 241 -0.48 14.83 -15.72
N GLU A 242 0.01 16.06 -15.52
CA GLU A 242 1.06 16.63 -16.37
C GLU A 242 2.42 15.99 -16.10
N VAL A 243 2.66 15.50 -14.88
CA VAL A 243 3.83 14.67 -14.59
C VAL A 243 3.74 13.34 -15.33
N ILE A 244 2.60 12.64 -15.28
CA ILE A 244 2.43 11.36 -15.99
C ILE A 244 2.65 11.52 -17.50
N LYS A 245 2.04 12.55 -18.12
CA LYS A 245 2.19 12.81 -19.56
C LYS A 245 3.61 13.13 -20.00
N ARG A 246 4.41 13.73 -19.10
CA ARG A 246 5.81 14.08 -19.38
C ARG A 246 6.73 12.87 -19.28
N GLU A 247 6.51 12.02 -18.28
CA GLU A 247 7.44 10.94 -17.90
C GLU A 247 7.13 9.62 -18.62
N THR A 248 5.93 9.45 -19.16
CA THR A 248 5.49 8.21 -19.80
C THR A 248 5.02 8.46 -21.23
N GLN A 249 4.91 7.39 -22.03
CA GLN A 249 4.45 7.49 -23.42
C GLN A 249 3.45 6.39 -23.81
N GLY A 250 2.76 6.63 -24.93
CA GLY A 250 1.93 5.61 -25.60
C GLY A 250 0.73 5.16 -24.77
N ASP A 251 0.39 3.87 -24.89
CA ASP A 251 -0.77 3.29 -24.20
C ASP A 251 -0.55 3.16 -22.69
N PHE A 252 0.70 3.07 -22.23
CA PHE A 252 1.02 3.07 -20.80
C PHE A 252 0.57 4.38 -20.14
N THR A 253 0.86 5.54 -20.75
CA THR A 253 0.31 6.84 -20.29
C THR A 253 -1.20 6.82 -20.22
N LYS A 254 -1.88 6.26 -21.24
CA LYS A 254 -3.34 6.20 -21.27
C LYS A 254 -3.88 5.36 -20.10
N ALA A 255 -3.25 4.24 -19.78
CA ALA A 255 -3.62 3.39 -18.65
C ALA A 255 -3.47 4.12 -17.31
N LEU A 256 -2.32 4.76 -17.09
CA LEU A 256 -2.08 5.55 -15.87
C LEU A 256 -3.08 6.71 -15.72
N LEU A 257 -3.38 7.43 -16.80
CA LEU A 257 -4.37 8.50 -16.79
C LEU A 257 -5.80 7.97 -16.56
N ALA A 258 -6.14 6.79 -17.09
CA ALA A 258 -7.43 6.17 -16.84
C ALA A 258 -7.62 5.80 -15.35
N MET A 259 -6.58 5.27 -14.69
CA MET A 259 -6.60 5.03 -13.25
C MET A 259 -6.64 6.33 -12.43
N LEU A 260 -5.82 7.34 -12.80
CA LEU A 260 -5.78 8.65 -12.15
C LEU A 260 -7.13 9.38 -12.17
N ASN A 261 -7.95 9.13 -13.20
CA ASN A 261 -9.30 9.70 -13.30
C ASN A 261 -10.28 9.17 -12.23
N ALA A 262 -9.90 8.13 -11.47
CA ALA A 262 -10.63 7.65 -10.30
C ALA A 262 -12.12 7.30 -10.60
N LYS A 263 -12.34 6.65 -11.76
CA LYS A 263 -13.67 6.23 -12.24
C LYS A 263 -13.96 4.75 -12.01
N ARG A 264 -13.09 4.03 -11.30
CA ARG A 264 -13.33 2.63 -10.96
C ARG A 264 -14.59 2.51 -10.10
N ASP A 265 -15.42 1.54 -10.45
CA ASP A 265 -16.55 1.13 -9.62
C ASP A 265 -16.05 0.48 -8.33
N GLU A 266 -16.51 0.98 -7.18
CA GLU A 266 -16.12 0.50 -5.84
C GLU A 266 -17.22 -0.35 -5.18
N THR A 267 -18.30 -0.66 -5.91
CA THR A 267 -19.38 -1.52 -5.41
C THR A 267 -18.96 -2.99 -5.36
N THR A 268 -19.66 -3.75 -4.53
CA THR A 268 -19.50 -5.21 -4.43
C THR A 268 -20.52 -5.98 -5.27
N GLU A 269 -21.46 -5.27 -5.90
CA GLU A 269 -22.49 -5.86 -6.73
C GLU A 269 -21.89 -6.35 -8.05
N VAL A 270 -22.42 -7.46 -8.55
CA VAL A 270 -21.93 -8.10 -9.77
C VAL A 270 -23.07 -8.24 -10.75
N ASN A 271 -22.87 -7.73 -11.95
CA ASN A 271 -23.74 -7.99 -13.09
C ASN A 271 -23.14 -9.12 -13.95
N MET A 272 -23.78 -10.30 -13.90
CA MET A 272 -23.32 -11.49 -14.60
C MET A 272 -23.42 -11.38 -16.12
N GLU A 273 -24.39 -10.62 -16.65
CA GLU A 273 -24.55 -10.41 -18.08
C GLU A 273 -23.45 -9.49 -18.62
N LEU A 274 -23.13 -8.44 -17.86
CA LEU A 274 -22.00 -7.57 -18.13
C LEU A 274 -20.67 -8.34 -18.04
N ALA A 275 -20.51 -9.24 -17.07
CA ALA A 275 -19.29 -10.05 -16.93
C ALA A 275 -19.05 -10.92 -18.17
N LYS A 276 -20.10 -11.59 -18.67
CA LYS A 276 -20.04 -12.38 -19.90
C LYS A 276 -19.75 -11.51 -21.13
N LYS A 277 -20.37 -10.33 -21.20
CA LYS A 277 -20.14 -9.39 -22.31
C LYS A 277 -18.71 -8.88 -22.31
N ASP A 278 -18.22 -8.40 -21.17
CA ASP A 278 -16.85 -7.89 -21.03
C ASP A 278 -15.83 -9.01 -21.31
N ALA A 279 -16.08 -10.25 -20.90
CA ALA A 279 -15.21 -11.39 -21.19
C ALA A 279 -15.06 -11.61 -22.70
N LYS A 280 -16.18 -11.62 -23.44
CA LYS A 280 -16.18 -11.73 -24.90
C LYS A 280 -15.46 -10.56 -25.57
N VAL A 281 -15.70 -9.33 -25.08
CA VAL A 281 -15.04 -8.13 -25.59
C VAL A 281 -13.52 -8.18 -25.38
N LEU A 282 -13.06 -8.64 -24.20
CA LEU A 282 -11.63 -8.83 -23.93
C LEU A 282 -11.01 -9.91 -24.82
N PHE A 283 -11.73 -11.02 -25.04
CA PHE A 283 -11.28 -12.08 -25.92
C PHE A 283 -11.11 -11.58 -27.36
N GLU A 284 -12.12 -10.89 -27.90
CA GLU A 284 -12.06 -10.30 -29.25
C GLU A 284 -10.97 -9.22 -29.36
N ALA A 285 -10.71 -8.47 -28.28
CA ALA A 285 -9.68 -7.46 -28.23
C ALA A 285 -8.25 -8.01 -28.17
N GLY A 286 -8.04 -9.21 -27.63
CA GLY A 286 -6.72 -9.83 -27.51
C GLY A 286 -6.46 -10.90 -28.57
N GLU A 287 -7.36 -11.87 -28.66
CA GLU A 287 -7.19 -13.08 -29.47
C GLU A 287 -7.97 -13.03 -30.80
N GLY A 288 -8.62 -11.89 -31.09
CA GLY A 288 -9.29 -11.65 -32.35
C GLY A 288 -8.32 -11.52 -33.53
N VAL A 289 -8.88 -11.40 -34.74
CA VAL A 289 -8.08 -11.22 -35.96
C VAL A 289 -7.55 -9.79 -36.01
N GLY A 290 -6.23 -9.63 -35.85
CA GLY A 290 -5.56 -8.34 -36.04
C GLY A 290 -4.63 -8.01 -34.89
N LYS A 291 -4.34 -6.71 -34.73
CA LYS A 291 -3.55 -6.21 -33.60
C LYS A 291 -4.46 -6.06 -32.37
N ALA A 292 -3.95 -6.43 -31.21
CA ALA A 292 -4.67 -6.26 -29.96
C ALA A 292 -5.17 -4.82 -29.71
N ASP A 293 -6.42 -4.71 -29.26
CA ASP A 293 -7.06 -3.45 -28.88
C ASP A 293 -6.78 -3.10 -27.42
N VAL A 294 -5.63 -2.48 -27.20
CA VAL A 294 -5.17 -2.00 -25.89
C VAL A 294 -6.16 -1.06 -25.21
N SER A 295 -6.90 -0.26 -25.99
CA SER A 295 -7.84 0.72 -25.44
C SER A 295 -9.03 0.05 -24.75
N THR A 296 -9.47 -1.09 -25.30
CA THR A 296 -10.52 -1.93 -24.72
C THR A 296 -10.06 -2.56 -23.40
N PHE A 297 -8.83 -3.08 -23.35
CA PHE A 297 -8.24 -3.58 -22.10
C PHE A 297 -8.20 -2.50 -21.02
N ILE A 298 -7.66 -1.32 -21.33
CA ILE A 298 -7.59 -0.19 -20.40
C ILE A 298 -8.99 0.16 -19.89
N SER A 299 -9.96 0.36 -20.80
CA SER A 299 -11.31 0.76 -20.43
C SER A 299 -11.97 -0.20 -19.45
N ILE A 300 -11.89 -1.52 -19.68
CA ILE A 300 -12.53 -2.51 -18.82
C ILE A 300 -11.76 -2.65 -17.50
N LEU A 301 -10.45 -2.85 -17.54
CA LEU A 301 -9.63 -3.14 -16.36
C LEU A 301 -9.53 -1.96 -15.39
N THR A 302 -9.55 -0.72 -15.87
CA THR A 302 -9.44 0.47 -14.99
C THR A 302 -10.80 0.99 -14.49
N THR A 303 -11.93 0.50 -15.00
CA THR A 303 -13.27 1.03 -14.63
C THR A 303 -14.15 0.05 -13.86
N ARG A 304 -13.99 -1.26 -14.06
CA ARG A 304 -14.81 -2.27 -13.37
C ARG A 304 -14.34 -2.48 -11.92
N SER A 305 -15.27 -2.87 -11.06
CA SER A 305 -14.96 -3.26 -9.68
C SER A 305 -14.20 -4.59 -9.63
N GLY A 306 -13.42 -4.82 -8.57
CA GLY A 306 -12.70 -6.08 -8.38
C GLY A 306 -13.62 -7.32 -8.43
N PRO A 307 -14.77 -7.33 -7.72
CA PRO A 307 -15.73 -8.43 -7.80
C PRO A 307 -16.28 -8.66 -9.22
N GLN A 308 -16.55 -7.58 -9.97
CA GLN A 308 -17.00 -7.66 -11.35
C GLN A 308 -15.92 -8.26 -12.26
N LEU A 309 -14.68 -7.76 -12.19
CA LEU A 309 -13.54 -8.29 -12.96
C LEU A 309 -13.28 -9.76 -12.66
N SER A 310 -13.37 -10.17 -11.40
CA SER A 310 -13.23 -11.58 -11.02
C SER A 310 -14.20 -12.49 -11.77
N LYS A 311 -15.46 -12.06 -11.95
CA LYS A 311 -16.45 -12.80 -12.74
C LYS A 311 -16.23 -12.69 -14.25
N THR A 312 -15.77 -11.55 -14.73
CA THR A 312 -15.34 -11.38 -16.12
C THR A 312 -14.22 -12.38 -16.47
N PHE A 313 -13.20 -12.52 -15.62
CA PHE A 313 -12.08 -13.45 -15.86
C PHE A 313 -12.49 -14.91 -15.78
N GLN A 314 -13.42 -15.26 -14.88
CA GLN A 314 -14.00 -16.60 -14.84
C GLN A 314 -14.71 -16.91 -16.16
N HIS A 315 -15.48 -15.96 -16.71
CA HIS A 315 -16.11 -16.14 -18.02
C HIS A 315 -15.13 -16.14 -19.18
N TYR A 316 -14.06 -15.36 -19.13
CA TYR A 316 -12.99 -15.39 -20.12
C TYR A 316 -12.41 -16.79 -20.26
N ALA A 317 -12.11 -17.44 -19.13
CA ALA A 317 -11.60 -18.81 -19.09
C ALA A 317 -12.57 -19.88 -19.62
N THR A 318 -13.85 -19.54 -19.84
CA THR A 318 -14.83 -20.45 -20.48
C THR A 318 -14.88 -20.33 -22.00
N ILE A 319 -14.33 -19.26 -22.57
CA ILE A 319 -14.38 -18.96 -24.00
C ILE A 319 -13.01 -18.96 -24.68
N SER A 320 -11.94 -18.90 -23.90
CA SER A 320 -10.55 -18.93 -24.37
C SER A 320 -9.83 -20.15 -23.82
N ASP A 321 -8.90 -20.70 -24.61
CA ASP A 321 -7.95 -21.71 -24.18
C ASP A 321 -6.79 -21.10 -23.34
N LEU A 322 -6.74 -19.77 -23.23
CA LEU A 322 -5.74 -19.01 -22.49
C LEU A 322 -6.36 -18.31 -21.28
N THR A 323 -5.54 -18.12 -20.24
CA THR A 323 -5.86 -17.14 -19.21
C THR A 323 -5.64 -15.73 -19.76
N LEU A 324 -6.41 -14.74 -19.29
CA LEU A 324 -6.25 -13.35 -19.72
C LEU A 324 -4.81 -12.82 -19.56
N PRO A 325 -4.09 -13.07 -18.43
CA PRO A 325 -2.68 -12.67 -18.34
C PRO A 325 -1.81 -13.32 -19.40
N LYS A 326 -2.07 -14.58 -19.76
CA LYS A 326 -1.30 -15.26 -20.81
C LYS A 326 -1.60 -14.69 -22.20
N ALA A 327 -2.85 -14.35 -22.49
CA ALA A 327 -3.22 -13.68 -23.73
C ALA A 327 -2.52 -12.31 -23.86
N LEU A 328 -2.52 -11.50 -22.78
CA LEU A 328 -1.82 -10.20 -22.76
C LEU A 328 -0.31 -10.36 -23.02
N GLN A 329 0.34 -11.37 -22.43
CA GLN A 329 1.78 -11.64 -22.64
C GLN A 329 2.14 -12.07 -24.06
N LEU A 330 1.20 -12.66 -24.80
CA LEU A 330 1.43 -13.06 -26.19
C LEU A 330 1.27 -11.87 -27.14
N GLU A 331 0.33 -10.97 -26.83
CA GLU A 331 -0.09 -9.87 -27.71
C GLU A 331 0.62 -8.53 -27.45
N LEU A 332 0.99 -8.26 -26.19
CA LEU A 332 1.55 -6.99 -25.75
C LEU A 332 3.00 -7.17 -25.28
N LYS A 333 3.72 -6.05 -25.23
CA LYS A 333 5.11 -5.99 -24.75
C LYS A 333 5.38 -4.69 -24.00
N GLY A 334 6.29 -4.76 -23.02
CA GLY A 334 6.81 -3.59 -22.30
C GLY A 334 5.83 -3.08 -21.25
N ASP A 335 5.95 -1.81 -20.87
CA ASP A 335 5.31 -1.25 -19.67
C ASP A 335 3.78 -1.39 -19.69
N ILE A 336 3.14 -1.35 -20.87
CA ILE A 336 1.70 -1.55 -20.98
C ILE A 336 1.28 -2.99 -20.69
N GLU A 337 2.09 -3.98 -21.06
CA GLU A 337 1.84 -5.39 -20.75
C GLU A 337 1.89 -5.60 -19.24
N ASP A 338 2.98 -5.17 -18.59
CA ASP A 338 3.15 -5.33 -17.15
C ASP A 338 2.09 -4.54 -16.36
N CYS A 339 1.75 -3.32 -16.80
CA CYS A 339 0.69 -2.50 -16.21
C CYS A 339 -0.69 -3.18 -16.22
N LEU A 340 -1.09 -3.77 -17.36
CA LEU A 340 -2.39 -4.44 -17.47
C LEU A 340 -2.44 -5.78 -16.71
N ILE A 341 -1.28 -6.40 -16.46
CA ILE A 341 -1.18 -7.61 -15.64
C ILE A 341 -1.27 -7.29 -14.14
N ASP A 342 -0.73 -6.14 -13.72
CA ASP A 342 -0.74 -5.71 -12.32
C ASP A 342 -2.11 -5.16 -11.86
N ILE A 343 -2.95 -4.68 -12.79
CA ILE A 343 -4.35 -4.27 -12.53
C ILE A 343 -5.23 -5.50 -12.30
#